data_AF-A0A673JNY6-F1
#
_entry.id   AF-A0A673JNY6-F1
#
_cell.length_a   1.000
_cell.length_b   1.000
_cell.length_c   1.000
_cell.angle_alpha   90.00
_cell.angle_beta   90.00
_cell.angle_gamma   90.00
#
_symmetry.space_group_name_H-M   'P 1'
#
loop_
_entity.id
_entity.type
_entity.pdbx_description
1 polymer ?
#
loop_
_entity_poly.entity_id
_entity_poly.type
_entity_poly.pdbx_seq_one_letter_code
_entity_poly.pdbx_strand_id
1 'polypeptide(L)'
;MTVVREQITRALAMKPPSLEQLRVKLRSLSYSEILRLRQSERMSQDDFQSPPIIELRERIQPEILELIKQQRLNRLCEGSCFRKLGNRRRQEKFWFCRLSLNHKVLHYGDLDESPQGEVPFELLTDKSERTYVT
;
A
#
# COMPACT_ATOMS: atom_id res chain seq x y z
N MET A 1 29.25 -3.38 -5.77
CA MET A 1 28.17 -3.74 -4.81
C MET A 1 26.75 -3.32 -5.23
N THR A 2 26.55 -2.42 -6.21
CA THR A 2 25.21 -1.93 -6.59
C THR A 2 24.34 -2.95 -7.33
N VAL A 3 24.94 -3.74 -8.23
CA VAL A 3 24.20 -4.77 -9.01
C VAL A 3 23.71 -5.91 -8.13
N VAL A 4 24.53 -6.38 -7.18
CA VAL A 4 24.13 -7.45 -6.24
C VAL A 4 22.98 -7.00 -5.36
N ARG A 5 23.02 -5.76 -4.85
CA ARG A 5 21.90 -5.19 -4.09
C ARG A 5 20.62 -5.16 -4.94
N GLU A 6 20.72 -4.82 -6.22
CA GLU A 6 19.58 -4.77 -7.13
C GLU A 6 19.03 -6.16 -7.45
N GLN A 7 19.88 -7.16 -7.69
CA GLN A 7 19.48 -8.55 -7.86
C GLN A 7 18.67 -9.05 -6.66
N ILE A 8 19.17 -8.79 -5.44
CA ILE A 8 18.50 -9.17 -4.19
C ILE A 8 17.18 -8.41 -4.04
N THR A 9 17.17 -7.09 -4.24
CA THR A 9 15.97 -6.26 -4.08
C THR A 9 14.87 -6.68 -5.07
N ARG A 10 15.23 -6.89 -6.35
CA ARG A 10 14.29 -7.35 -7.39
C ARG A 10 13.78 -8.76 -7.10
N ALA A 11 14.64 -9.67 -6.65
CA ALA A 11 14.23 -11.03 -6.30
C ALA A 11 13.29 -11.05 -5.08
N LEU A 12 13.57 -10.23 -4.05
CA LEU A 12 12.73 -10.12 -2.86
C LEU A 12 11.40 -9.41 -3.12
N ALA A 13 11.34 -8.46 -4.05
CA ALA A 13 10.09 -7.79 -4.44
C ALA A 13 9.02 -8.78 -4.95
N MET A 14 9.44 -9.93 -5.48
CA MET A 14 8.55 -11.00 -5.93
C MET A 14 7.96 -11.85 -4.80
N LYS A 15 8.34 -11.60 -3.54
CA LYS A 15 7.91 -12.33 -2.34
C LYS A 15 7.99 -13.86 -2.52
N PRO A 16 9.19 -14.42 -2.79
CA PRO A 16 9.35 -15.85 -3.02
C PRO A 16 8.96 -16.64 -1.75
N PRO A 17 8.13 -17.70 -1.87
CA PRO A 17 7.66 -18.51 -0.74
C PRO A 17 8.74 -19.44 -0.16
N SER A 18 9.87 -19.63 -0.84
CA SER A 18 10.96 -20.48 -0.36
C SER A 18 12.34 -20.01 -0.82
N LEU A 19 13.38 -20.45 -0.09
CA LEU A 19 14.78 -20.18 -0.46
C LEU A 19 15.17 -20.78 -1.81
N GLU A 20 14.59 -21.92 -2.18
CA GLU A 20 14.86 -22.55 -3.49
C GLU A 20 14.29 -21.71 -4.64
N GLN A 21 13.07 -21.18 -4.50
CA GLN A 21 12.51 -20.27 -5.49
C GLN A 21 13.28 -18.96 -5.57
N LEU A 22 13.74 -18.44 -4.42
CA LEU A 22 14.64 -17.29 -4.37
C LEU A 22 15.96 -17.58 -5.12
N ARG A 23 16.59 -18.74 -4.92
CA ARG A 23 17.81 -19.14 -5.62
C ARG A 23 17.61 -19.24 -7.13
N VAL A 24 16.53 -19.88 -7.57
CA VAL A 24 16.17 -19.95 -9.00
C VAL A 24 16.02 -18.54 -9.56
N LYS A 25 15.40 -17.62 -8.82
CA LYS A 25 15.20 -16.25 -9.31
C LYS A 25 16.47 -15.43 -9.34
N LEU A 26 17.33 -15.55 -8.33
CA LEU A 26 18.66 -14.93 -8.33
C LEU A 26 19.52 -15.43 -9.50
N ARG A 27 19.43 -16.72 -9.85
CA ARG A 27 20.11 -17.27 -11.04
C ARG A 27 19.57 -16.68 -12.35
N SER A 28 18.27 -16.42 -12.42
CA SER A 28 17.66 -15.79 -13.61
C SER A 28 18.04 -14.30 -13.77
N LEU A 29 18.39 -13.62 -12.68
CA LEU A 29 18.84 -12.23 -12.68
C LEU A 29 20.36 -12.15 -12.86
N SER A 30 20.86 -12.64 -13.98
CA SER A 30 22.29 -12.53 -14.33
C SER A 30 22.73 -11.07 -14.45
N TYR A 31 24.03 -10.82 -14.45
CA TYR A 31 24.57 -9.46 -14.64
C TYR A 31 24.08 -8.83 -15.95
N SER A 32 24.08 -9.59 -17.05
CA SER A 32 23.58 -9.13 -18.35
C SER A 32 22.08 -8.84 -18.31
N GLU A 33 21.31 -9.64 -17.59
CA GLU A 33 19.87 -9.40 -17.44
C GLU A 33 19.59 -8.12 -16.64
N ILE A 34 20.34 -7.85 -15.58
CA ILE A 34 20.22 -6.58 -14.83
C ILE A 34 20.57 -5.38 -15.72
N LEU A 35 21.62 -5.49 -16.54
CA LEU A 35 21.94 -4.42 -17.48
C LEU A 35 20.84 -4.21 -18.52
N ARG A 36 20.28 -5.29 -19.07
CA ARG A 36 19.17 -5.24 -20.03
C ARG A 36 17.93 -4.57 -19.42
N LEU A 37 17.59 -4.92 -18.18
CA LEU A 37 16.47 -4.30 -17.45
C LEU A 37 16.69 -2.81 -17.24
N ARG A 38 17.89 -2.40 -16.78
CA ARG A 38 18.22 -0.98 -16.60
C ARG A 38 18.14 -0.19 -17.91
N GLN A 39 18.61 -0.78 -19.01
CA GLN A 39 18.56 -0.14 -20.33
C GLN A 39 17.11 0.01 -20.80
N SER A 40 16.31 -1.04 -20.67
CA SER A 40 14.88 -1.00 -21.00
C SER A 40 14.12 0.04 -20.18
N GLU A 41 14.43 0.16 -18.88
CA GLU A 41 13.82 1.15 -17.98
C GLU A 41 14.17 2.58 -18.39
N ARG A 42 15.43 2.83 -18.78
CA ARG A 42 15.86 4.16 -19.28
C ARG A 42 15.18 4.52 -20.60
N MET A 43 15.19 3.61 -21.58
CA MET A 43 14.57 3.84 -22.88
C MET A 43 13.07 4.12 -22.73
N SER A 44 12.38 3.33 -21.91
CA SER A 44 10.97 3.56 -21.62
C SER A 44 10.74 4.92 -20.96
N GLN A 45 11.60 5.33 -20.02
CA GLN A 45 11.48 6.61 -19.33
C GLN A 45 11.65 7.82 -20.26
N ASP A 46 12.58 7.74 -21.22
CA ASP A 46 12.83 8.78 -22.22
C ASP A 46 11.63 8.96 -23.16
N ASP A 47 10.99 7.87 -23.58
CA ASP A 47 9.78 7.93 -24.41
C ASP A 47 8.65 8.71 -23.70
N PHE A 48 8.51 8.54 -22.38
CA PHE A 48 7.53 9.26 -21.56
C PHE A 48 7.86 10.75 -21.32
N GLN A 49 9.01 11.26 -21.77
CA GLN A 49 9.38 12.68 -21.65
C GLN A 49 9.03 13.50 -22.91
N SER A 50 8.43 12.91 -23.94
CA SER A 50 8.03 13.69 -25.12
C SER A 50 6.92 14.70 -24.79
N PRO A 51 6.94 15.93 -25.37
CA PRO A 51 5.98 16.98 -25.03
C PRO A 51 4.49 16.56 -25.11
N PRO A 52 4.04 15.83 -26.16
CA PRO A 52 2.64 15.41 -26.25
C PRO A 52 2.23 14.43 -25.14
N ILE A 53 3.16 13.58 -24.68
CA ILE A 53 2.90 12.62 -23.60
C ILE A 53 2.83 13.34 -22.25
N ILE A 54 3.70 14.33 -22.02
CA ILE A 54 3.67 15.14 -20.79
C ILE A 54 2.37 15.93 -20.72
N GLU A 55 1.97 16.63 -21.78
CA GLU A 55 0.72 17.41 -21.83
C GLU A 55 -0.50 16.53 -21.56
N LEU A 56 -0.55 15.34 -22.17
CA LEU A 56 -1.62 14.38 -21.93
C LEU A 56 -1.65 13.90 -20.48
N ARG A 57 -0.47 13.63 -19.89
CA ARG A 57 -0.37 13.22 -18.49
C ARG A 57 -0.89 14.30 -17.56
N GLU A 58 -0.49 15.56 -17.76
CA GLU A 58 -0.95 16.69 -16.95
C GLU A 58 -2.47 16.88 -17.05
N ARG A 59 -3.04 16.68 -18.24
CA ARG A 59 -4.48 16.77 -18.47
C ARG A 59 -5.27 15.67 -17.75
N ILE A 60 -4.76 14.43 -17.70
CA ILE A 60 -5.45 13.27 -17.10
C ILE A 60 -5.13 13.13 -15.60
N GLN A 61 -4.00 13.66 -15.14
CA GLN A 61 -3.57 13.62 -13.74
C GLN A 61 -4.65 13.97 -12.71
N PRO A 62 -5.47 15.04 -12.85
CA PRO A 62 -6.52 15.34 -11.88
C PRO A 62 -7.57 14.23 -11.77
N GLU A 63 -7.94 13.59 -12.88
CA GLU A 63 -8.90 12.47 -12.89
C GLU A 63 -8.31 11.23 -12.21
N ILE A 64 -7.04 10.91 -12.48
CA ILE A 64 -6.32 9.81 -11.81
C ILE A 64 -6.26 10.07 -10.29
N LEU A 65 -5.94 11.28 -9.88
CA LEU A 65 -5.88 11.64 -8.46
C LEU A 65 -7.25 11.56 -7.79
N GLU A 66 -8.31 11.97 -8.48
CA GLU A 66 -9.67 11.85 -7.95
C GLU A 66 -10.08 10.37 -7.84
N LEU A 67 -9.73 9.53 -8.81
CA LEU A 67 -9.97 8.09 -8.74
C LEU A 67 -9.24 7.44 -7.56
N ILE A 68 -7.96 7.81 -7.34
CA ILE A 68 -7.20 7.36 -6.17
C ILE A 68 -7.90 7.83 -4.88
N LYS A 69 -8.36 9.08 -4.83
CA LYS A 69 -9.07 9.63 -3.67
C LYS A 69 -10.37 8.87 -3.40
N GLN A 70 -11.17 8.55 -4.42
CA GLN A 70 -12.38 7.74 -4.29
C GLN A 70 -12.07 6.35 -3.74
N GLN A 71 -11.06 5.67 -4.30
CA GLN A 71 -10.63 4.36 -3.82
C GLN A 71 -10.18 4.40 -2.36
N ARG A 72 -9.43 5.43 -1.96
CA ARG A 72 -8.98 5.61 -0.58
C ARG A 72 -10.13 5.90 0.37
N LEU A 73 -11.12 6.71 -0.03
CA LEU A 73 -12.31 6.96 0.77
C LEU A 73 -13.11 5.67 0.99
N ASN A 74 -13.28 4.86 -0.07
CA ASN A 74 -13.94 3.56 0.05
C ASN A 74 -13.20 2.64 1.03
N ARG A 75 -11.87 2.57 0.95
CA ARG A 75 -11.05 1.81 1.93
C ARG A 75 -11.21 2.31 3.35
N LEU A 76 -11.31 3.63 3.55
CA LEU A 76 -11.57 4.18 4.89
C LEU A 76 -12.97 3.80 5.39
N CYS A 77 -13.98 3.76 4.51
CA CYS A 77 -15.34 3.34 4.83
C CYS A 77 -15.45 1.84 5.18
N GLU A 78 -14.69 0.99 4.50
CA GLU A 78 -14.51 -0.44 4.87
C GLU A 78 -13.92 -0.56 6.29
N GLY A 79 -12.94 0.29 6.60
CA GLY A 79 -12.27 0.33 7.90
C GLY A 79 -11.07 -0.59 8.00
N SER A 80 -10.33 -0.48 9.10
CA SER A 80 -9.12 -1.26 9.34
C SER A 80 -8.90 -1.52 10.82
N CYS A 81 -8.27 -2.66 11.10
CA CYS A 81 -7.86 -3.07 12.44
C CYS A 81 -6.43 -2.61 12.71
N PHE A 82 -6.22 -1.99 13.86
CA PHE A 82 -4.94 -1.44 14.29
C PHE A 82 -4.53 -2.12 15.60
N ARG A 83 -3.27 -2.50 15.71
CA ARG A 83 -2.71 -3.05 16.94
C ARG A 83 -2.42 -1.90 17.91
N LYS A 84 -2.89 -1.99 19.16
CA LYS A 84 -2.53 -1.03 20.20
C LYS A 84 -1.06 -1.20 20.60
N LEU A 85 -0.31 -0.10 20.65
CA LEU A 85 1.01 -0.11 21.28
C LEU A 85 0.84 -0.23 22.79
N GLY A 86 1.38 -1.30 23.38
CA GLY A 86 1.35 -1.53 24.83
C GLY A 86 2.56 -2.33 25.29
N ASN A 87 2.99 -2.09 26.53
CA ASN A 87 4.25 -2.61 27.08
C ASN A 87 4.18 -4.05 27.62
N ARG A 88 3.09 -4.81 27.37
CA ARG A 88 2.87 -6.14 27.98
C ARG A 88 2.73 -7.26 26.94
N ARG A 89 3.63 -8.25 27.02
CA ARG A 89 3.78 -9.42 26.14
C ARG A 89 2.63 -10.46 26.15
N ARG A 90 1.42 -10.14 26.67
CA ARG A 90 0.39 -11.19 26.90
C ARG A 90 -1.04 -10.90 26.44
N GLN A 91 -1.38 -9.71 25.95
CA GLN A 91 -2.68 -9.47 25.29
C GLN A 91 -2.46 -8.56 24.09
N GLU A 92 -2.55 -9.10 22.87
CA GLU A 92 -2.61 -8.29 21.66
C GLU A 92 -3.97 -7.60 21.64
N LYS A 93 -4.04 -6.38 22.16
CA LYS A 93 -5.25 -5.56 22.09
C LYS A 93 -5.30 -4.86 20.74
N PHE A 94 -6.44 -4.92 20.09
CA PHE A 94 -6.68 -4.25 18.84
C PHE A 94 -7.67 -3.10 19.04
N TRP A 95 -7.73 -2.21 18.07
CA TRP A 95 -8.82 -1.26 17.92
C TRP A 95 -9.15 -1.15 16.44
N PHE A 96 -10.42 -0.92 16.13
CA PHE A 96 -10.91 -0.83 14.77
C PHE A 96 -11.38 0.59 14.50
N CYS A 97 -11.17 1.06 13.27
CA CYS A 97 -11.63 2.36 12.83
C CYS A 97 -12.19 2.27 11.42
N ARG A 98 -13.37 2.87 11.20
CA ARG A 98 -14.01 3.03 9.89
C ARG A 98 -14.60 4.43 9.74
N LEU A 99 -14.59 4.93 8.51
CA LEU A 99 -15.23 6.18 8.14
C LEU A 99 -16.71 5.94 7.85
N SER A 100 -17.56 6.87 8.25
CA SER A 100 -18.98 6.87 7.87
C SER A 100 -19.14 7.09 6.36
N LEU A 101 -20.23 6.59 5.78
CA LEU A 101 -20.50 6.70 4.34
C LEU A 101 -20.63 8.16 3.84
N ASN A 102 -20.93 9.10 4.74
CA ASN A 102 -20.95 10.52 4.44
C ASN A 102 -19.55 11.19 4.48
N HIS A 103 -18.49 10.42 4.78
CA HIS A 103 -17.10 10.85 4.91
C HIS A 103 -16.81 11.91 5.98
N LYS A 104 -17.74 12.09 6.94
CA LYS A 104 -17.67 13.14 7.98
C LYS A 104 -17.27 12.64 9.36
N VAL A 105 -17.53 11.38 9.70
CA VAL A 105 -17.36 10.86 11.06
C VAL A 105 -16.52 9.59 11.02
N LEU A 106 -15.45 9.55 11.81
CA LEU A 106 -14.70 8.33 12.08
C LEU A 106 -15.31 7.63 13.27
N HIS A 107 -15.69 6.38 13.08
CA HIS A 107 -16.17 5.47 14.12
C HIS A 107 -15.02 4.57 14.52
N TYR A 108 -14.72 4.50 15.81
CA TYR A 108 -13.68 3.62 16.32
C TYR A 108 -14.08 2.97 17.64
N GLY A 109 -13.41 1.88 17.98
CA GLY A 109 -13.66 1.11 19.19
C GLY A 109 -12.60 0.04 19.42
N ASP A 110 -12.52 -0.43 20.66
CA ASP A 110 -11.58 -1.47 21.07
C ASP A 110 -12.06 -2.85 20.66
N LEU A 111 -11.14 -3.71 20.22
CA LEU A 111 -11.42 -5.11 19.88
C LEU A 111 -10.47 -6.04 20.66
N ASP A 112 -11.04 -7.10 21.22
CA ASP A 112 -10.29 -8.14 21.92
C ASP A 112 -9.59 -9.12 20.96
N GLU A 113 -10.11 -9.29 19.74
CA GLU A 113 -9.52 -10.12 18.68
C GLU A 113 -9.52 -9.43 17.31
N SER A 114 -8.64 -9.87 16.42
CA SER A 114 -8.63 -9.39 15.03
C SER A 114 -9.91 -9.85 14.32
N PRO A 115 -10.73 -8.92 13.79
CA PRO A 115 -11.98 -9.29 13.14
C PRO A 115 -11.69 -10.06 11.85
N GLN A 116 -12.39 -11.16 11.64
CA GLN A 116 -12.32 -11.99 10.43
C GLN A 116 -13.32 -11.52 9.34
N GLY A 117 -14.05 -10.42 9.57
CA GLY A 117 -15.09 -9.90 8.69
C GLY A 117 -15.48 -8.45 9.02
N GLU A 118 -16.64 -8.00 8.52
CA GLU A 118 -17.13 -6.64 8.76
C GLU A 118 -17.42 -6.41 10.25
N VAL A 119 -16.92 -5.29 10.79
CA VAL A 119 -17.19 -4.86 12.17
C VAL A 119 -18.43 -3.96 12.17
N PRO A 120 -19.54 -4.36 12.83
CA PRO A 120 -20.73 -3.53 12.98
C PRO A 120 -20.43 -2.19 13.65
N PHE A 121 -21.10 -1.13 13.21
CA PHE A 121 -20.97 0.20 13.81
C PHE A 121 -21.32 0.22 15.30
N GLU A 122 -22.18 -0.70 15.76
CA GLU A 122 -22.64 -0.79 17.15
C GLU A 122 -21.52 -1.18 18.14
N LEU A 123 -20.46 -1.83 17.65
CA LEU A 123 -19.28 -2.16 18.44
C LEU A 123 -18.28 -0.99 18.53
N LEU A 124 -18.48 0.06 17.74
CA LEU A 124 -17.62 1.23 17.68
C LEU A 124 -18.24 2.35 18.52
N THR A 125 -17.92 2.34 19.80
CA THR A 125 -18.50 3.21 20.82
C THR A 125 -18.16 4.68 20.63
N ASP A 126 -17.03 4.97 20.00
CA ASP A 126 -16.47 6.32 19.93
C ASP A 126 -16.57 6.90 18.52
N LYS A 127 -16.80 8.22 18.45
CA LYS A 127 -16.97 8.98 17.22
C LYS A 127 -16.14 10.25 17.25
N SER A 128 -15.39 10.51 16.18
CA SER A 128 -14.70 11.78 15.96
C SER A 128 -15.12 12.37 14.63
N GLU A 129 -15.44 13.66 14.56
CA GLU A 129 -15.62 14.31 13.26
C GLU A 129 -14.26 14.41 12.56
N ARG A 130 -14.25 14.10 11.27
CA ARG A 130 -13.04 14.10 10.44
C ARG A 130 -12.38 15.49 10.38
N THR A 131 -13.19 16.55 10.43
CA THR A 131 -12.73 17.95 10.37
C THR A 131 -11.80 18.33 11.53
N TYR A 132 -11.90 17.62 12.67
CA TYR A 132 -11.08 17.91 13.86
C TYR A 132 -9.77 17.11 13.92
N VAL A 133 -9.50 16.21 12.96
CA VAL A 133 -8.23 15.48 12.89
C VAL A 133 -7.17 16.41 12.29
N THR A 134 -6.31 16.96 13.15
CA THR A 134 -5.26 17.93 12.78
C THR A 134 -3.99 17.23 12.31
#